data_AF-A0A420M7C8-F1
#
_entry.id   AF-A0A420M7C8-F1
#
_cell.length_a   1.000
_cell.length_b   1.000
_cell.length_c   1.000
_cell.angle_alpha   90.00
_cell.angle_beta   90.00
_cell.angle_gamma   90.00
#
_symmetry.space_group_name_H-M   'P 1'
#
loop_
_entity.id
_entity.type
_entity.pdbx_description
1 polymer ?
#
loop_
_entity_poly.entity_id
_entity_poly.type
_entity_poly.pdbx_seq_one_letter_code
_entity_poly.pdbx_strand_id
1 'polypeptide(L)'
;MDYASNVWSHRRGVRETKWLNEAQKMGAQAITGAFKTVSIAVAEAEAGILPIGERHAQAGTRLYVNMQALPKTHPLATLRVRETRRYLSPLTKLALAHDGVIARMETIEPYALPPWHRHMVVKYDSDKEAAADVDTGDNVTETSSMRQVLIATSASARNGLVGMGGVVRNTASGGVNDDVIAKYSVTLGLRDEQNAYMAELEAIAMVLRCMPDGLRHREVIIATRNRSTLQAIAKPRQQSGQGTIREIYKHVERLEKGGNTIEMRWVSSTDESFTLGAKAKAEARKATDSGCRVTNPPKQARSTRLRVLLTQRRQRMMLPEGVGGYSKRLDKALPGKHTRTLYDALKRRESDILVQLRSGMARVNRYLHRIGAAETDTCDCGQEEETVDHFLFRCPRWDEQREHMRNVDREMIGNLSFFLGGKTAEDGHRWSPNLGAVRAVIKFAISTGRLDATQT
;
A
#
# COMPACT_ATOMS: atom_id res chain seq x y z
N MET A 1 8.16 -22.32 4.85
CA MET A 1 6.71 -22.30 5.17
C MET A 1 5.82 -21.89 4.00
N ASP A 2 6.23 -20.96 3.14
CA ASP A 2 5.33 -20.44 2.07
C ASP A 2 5.63 -20.93 0.65
N TYR A 3 6.85 -21.44 0.41
CA TYR A 3 7.26 -21.88 -0.91
C TYR A 3 6.32 -22.96 -1.46
N ALA A 4 5.89 -22.78 -2.71
CA ALA A 4 4.92 -23.64 -3.40
C ALA A 4 3.60 -23.91 -2.64
N SER A 5 3.24 -23.08 -1.65
CA SER A 5 2.01 -23.27 -0.84
C SER A 5 0.73 -23.30 -1.67
N ASN A 6 0.72 -22.63 -2.81
CA ASN A 6 -0.33 -22.69 -3.83
C ASN A 6 -0.55 -24.10 -4.43
N VAL A 7 0.41 -25.02 -4.30
CA VAL A 7 0.36 -26.38 -4.85
C VAL A 7 -0.01 -27.41 -3.79
N TRP A 8 0.45 -27.27 -2.54
CA TRP A 8 0.29 -28.31 -1.51
C TRP A 8 -0.65 -27.92 -0.35
N SER A 9 -0.92 -26.63 -0.13
CA SER A 9 -1.70 -26.20 1.05
C SER A 9 -3.14 -26.71 1.07
N HIS A 10 -3.71 -27.07 -0.09
CA HIS A 10 -5.05 -27.66 -0.22
C HIS A 10 -5.16 -29.08 0.35
N ARG A 11 -4.02 -29.74 0.61
CA ARG A 11 -3.93 -31.06 1.26
C ARG A 11 -3.44 -30.98 2.70
N ARG A 12 -3.17 -29.78 3.22
CA ARG A 12 -2.67 -29.59 4.57
C ARG A 12 -3.72 -30.07 5.58
N GLY A 13 -3.36 -31.05 6.40
CA GLY A 13 -4.19 -31.55 7.48
C GLY A 13 -3.99 -30.77 8.78
N VAL A 14 -4.64 -31.24 9.84
CA VAL A 14 -4.58 -30.62 11.18
C VAL A 14 -3.17 -30.68 11.75
N ARG A 15 -2.48 -31.82 11.58
CA ARG A 15 -1.12 -32.06 12.09
C ARG A 15 -0.09 -31.13 11.45
N GLU A 16 -0.09 -31.01 10.12
CA GLU A 16 0.83 -30.13 9.41
C GLU A 16 0.56 -28.67 9.75
N THR A 17 -0.71 -28.30 9.91
CA THR A 17 -1.09 -26.95 10.36
C THR A 17 -0.54 -26.64 11.75
N LYS A 18 -0.58 -27.61 12.68
CA LYS A 18 -0.03 -27.45 14.03
C LYS A 18 1.48 -27.17 13.99
N TRP A 19 2.25 -27.98 13.29
CA TRP A 19 3.71 -27.79 13.18
C TRP A 19 4.09 -26.45 12.55
N LEU A 20 3.40 -26.07 11.48
CA LEU A 20 3.64 -24.79 10.83
C LEU A 20 3.32 -23.64 11.80
N ASN A 21 2.19 -23.70 12.51
CA ASN A 21 1.81 -22.69 13.49
C ASN A 21 2.80 -22.62 14.67
N GLU A 22 3.32 -23.74 15.16
CA GLU A 22 4.37 -23.77 16.18
C GLU A 22 5.66 -23.09 15.68
N ALA A 23 6.10 -23.40 14.46
CA ALA A 23 7.24 -22.74 13.84
C ALA A 23 7.02 -21.22 13.67
N GLN A 24 5.83 -20.81 13.24
CA GLN A 24 5.50 -19.38 13.12
C GLN A 24 5.43 -18.69 14.47
N LYS A 25 4.89 -19.35 15.51
CA LYS A 25 4.86 -18.85 16.88
C LYS A 25 6.26 -18.53 17.37
N MET A 26 7.21 -19.44 17.18
CA MET A 26 8.61 -19.23 17.55
C MET A 26 9.20 -18.01 16.83
N GLY A 27 8.93 -17.85 15.53
CA GLY A 27 9.35 -16.67 14.77
C GLY A 27 8.72 -15.36 15.28
N ALA A 28 7.42 -15.36 15.55
CA ALA A 28 6.71 -14.19 16.08
C ALA A 28 7.23 -13.79 17.47
N GLN A 29 7.54 -14.77 18.33
CA GLN A 29 8.15 -14.55 19.63
C GLN A 29 9.60 -14.05 19.52
N ALA A 30 10.37 -14.55 18.55
CA ALA A 30 11.72 -14.06 18.31
C ALA A 30 11.74 -12.59 17.84
N ILE A 31 10.75 -12.18 17.02
CA ILE A 31 10.60 -10.80 16.57
C ILE A 31 10.20 -9.87 17.72
N THR A 32 9.17 -10.25 18.48
CA THR A 32 8.54 -9.36 19.46
C THR A 32 9.14 -9.44 20.85
N GLY A 33 9.65 -10.60 21.26
CA GLY A 33 10.01 -10.89 22.66
C GLY A 33 8.89 -11.51 23.48
N ALA A 34 7.75 -11.82 22.86
CA ALA A 34 6.59 -12.35 23.54
C ALA A 34 6.90 -13.63 24.33
N PHE A 35 6.30 -13.77 25.50
CA PHE A 35 6.43 -14.97 26.33
C PHE A 35 5.91 -16.23 25.63
N LYS A 36 6.43 -17.40 26.04
CA LYS A 36 6.06 -18.71 25.49
C LYS A 36 4.55 -19.00 25.60
N THR A 37 3.92 -18.49 26.64
CA THR A 37 2.49 -18.61 26.97
C THR A 37 1.58 -17.75 26.09
N VAL A 38 2.10 -16.72 25.42
CA VAL A 38 1.31 -15.87 24.52
C VAL A 38 0.68 -16.73 23.43
N SER A 39 -0.60 -16.50 23.16
CA SER A 39 -1.32 -17.24 22.13
C SER A 39 -0.72 -16.94 20.76
N ILE A 40 -0.77 -17.91 19.85
CA ILE A 40 -0.21 -17.78 18.50
C ILE A 40 -0.81 -16.56 17.79
N ALA A 41 -2.13 -16.41 17.87
CA ALA A 41 -2.84 -15.31 17.21
C ALA A 41 -2.40 -13.93 17.73
N VAL A 42 -2.18 -13.77 19.05
CA VAL A 42 -1.69 -12.50 19.63
C VAL A 42 -0.24 -12.26 19.26
N ALA A 43 0.62 -13.28 19.34
CA ALA A 43 2.02 -13.17 18.94
C ALA A 43 2.17 -12.77 17.46
N GLU A 44 1.39 -13.41 16.56
CA GLU A 44 1.35 -13.07 15.14
C GLU A 44 0.87 -11.63 14.90
N ALA A 45 -0.20 -11.22 15.59
CA ALA A 45 -0.75 -9.88 15.45
C ALA A 45 0.21 -8.78 15.93
N GLU A 46 0.86 -8.98 17.08
CA GLU A 46 1.88 -8.08 17.62
C GLU A 46 3.11 -8.04 16.70
N ALA A 47 3.56 -9.19 16.17
CA ALA A 47 4.69 -9.26 15.23
C ALA A 47 4.36 -8.70 13.83
N GLY A 48 3.10 -8.34 13.55
CA GLY A 48 2.66 -7.93 12.22
C GLY A 48 2.81 -9.04 11.17
N ILE A 49 2.72 -10.30 11.60
CA ILE A 49 2.76 -11.50 10.75
C ILE A 49 1.34 -12.00 10.55
N LEU A 50 1.02 -12.43 9.33
CA LEU A 50 -0.28 -13.04 9.03
C LEU A 50 -0.28 -14.52 9.42
N PRO A 51 -1.40 -15.08 9.92
CA PRO A 51 -1.57 -16.51 10.11
C PRO A 51 -1.26 -17.28 8.82
N ILE A 52 -0.74 -18.48 8.98
CA ILE A 52 -0.22 -19.29 7.86
C ILE A 52 -1.30 -19.60 6.83
N GLY A 53 -2.52 -19.90 7.28
CA GLY A 53 -3.66 -20.12 6.39
C GLY A 53 -3.90 -18.92 5.47
N GLU A 54 -3.81 -17.71 6.00
CA GLU A 54 -4.02 -16.48 5.24
C GLU A 54 -2.84 -16.13 4.35
N ARG A 55 -1.60 -16.39 4.77
CA ARG A 55 -0.42 -16.26 3.89
C ARG A 55 -0.56 -17.15 2.65
N HIS A 56 -0.97 -18.39 2.84
CA HIS A 56 -1.17 -19.35 1.75
C HIS A 56 -2.36 -18.97 0.87
N ALA A 57 -3.47 -18.50 1.47
CA ALA A 57 -4.61 -18.02 0.74
C ALA A 57 -4.28 -16.76 -0.10
N GLN A 58 -3.44 -15.86 0.41
CA GLN A 58 -2.91 -14.72 -0.34
C GLN A 58 -1.98 -15.17 -1.47
N ALA A 59 -1.13 -16.17 -1.25
CA ALA A 59 -0.28 -16.75 -2.29
C ALA A 59 -1.13 -17.39 -3.41
N GLY A 60 -2.19 -18.12 -3.07
CA GLY A 60 -3.17 -18.64 -4.01
C GLY A 60 -3.86 -17.51 -4.80
N THR A 61 -4.35 -16.49 -4.10
CA THR A 61 -5.00 -15.33 -4.74
C THR A 61 -4.06 -14.63 -5.74
N ARG A 62 -2.78 -14.46 -5.38
CA ARG A 62 -1.74 -13.90 -6.28
C ARG A 62 -1.54 -14.77 -7.51
N LEU A 63 -1.40 -16.09 -7.34
CA LEU A 63 -1.24 -17.01 -8.46
C LEU A 63 -2.45 -16.91 -9.41
N TYR A 64 -3.67 -16.98 -8.87
CA TYR A 64 -4.88 -16.96 -9.67
C TYR A 64 -5.00 -15.68 -10.48
N VAL A 65 -4.85 -14.51 -9.84
CA VAL A 65 -4.90 -13.22 -10.52
C VAL A 65 -3.80 -13.11 -11.60
N ASN A 66 -2.60 -13.64 -11.33
CA ASN A 66 -1.53 -13.64 -12.33
C ASN A 66 -1.88 -14.52 -13.52
N MET A 67 -2.46 -15.70 -13.32
CA MET A 67 -2.89 -16.59 -14.40
C MET A 67 -3.93 -15.93 -15.31
N GLN A 68 -4.86 -15.16 -14.73
CA GLN A 68 -5.88 -14.44 -15.51
C GLN A 68 -5.30 -13.30 -16.35
N ALA A 69 -4.12 -12.80 -16.00
CA ALA A 69 -3.46 -11.73 -16.75
C ALA A 69 -2.53 -12.27 -17.86
N LEU A 70 -2.37 -13.59 -17.99
CA LEU A 70 -1.47 -14.17 -19.00
C LEU A 70 -2.07 -14.08 -20.42
N PRO A 71 -1.22 -14.11 -21.46
CA PRO A 71 -1.67 -14.24 -22.84
C PRO A 71 -2.49 -15.51 -23.04
N LYS A 72 -3.51 -15.45 -23.90
CA LYS A 72 -4.38 -16.61 -24.18
C LYS A 72 -3.63 -17.79 -24.80
N THR A 73 -2.43 -17.58 -25.34
CA THR A 73 -1.54 -18.62 -25.86
C THR A 73 -0.78 -19.36 -24.75
N HIS A 74 -0.73 -18.81 -23.54
CA HIS A 74 0.01 -19.38 -22.43
C HIS A 74 -0.68 -20.66 -21.90
N PRO A 75 0.03 -21.77 -21.64
CA PRO A 75 -0.56 -23.02 -21.16
C PRO A 75 -1.47 -22.83 -19.92
N LEU A 76 -1.01 -22.04 -18.94
CA LEU A 76 -1.78 -21.69 -17.74
C LEU A 76 -3.05 -20.86 -18.00
N ALA A 77 -3.13 -20.10 -19.09
CA ALA A 77 -4.34 -19.36 -19.48
C ALA A 77 -5.31 -20.26 -20.27
N THR A 78 -4.77 -21.19 -21.06
CA THR A 78 -5.56 -22.18 -21.82
C THR A 78 -6.08 -23.34 -20.98
N LEU A 79 -5.51 -23.53 -19.78
CA LEU A 79 -5.89 -24.57 -18.85
C LEU A 79 -7.35 -24.39 -18.43
N ARG A 80 -8.24 -25.07 -19.16
CA ARG A 80 -9.63 -25.21 -18.75
C ARG A 80 -9.64 -26.05 -17.50
N VAL A 81 -10.15 -25.46 -16.44
CA VAL A 81 -10.41 -26.13 -15.18
C VAL A 81 -11.45 -27.22 -15.45
N ARG A 82 -10.99 -28.46 -15.62
CA ARG A 82 -11.87 -29.61 -15.76
C ARG A 82 -12.19 -30.14 -14.38
N GLU A 83 -13.47 -30.17 -14.05
CA GLU A 83 -13.96 -30.90 -12.90
C GLU A 83 -13.94 -32.39 -13.23
N THR A 84 -13.01 -33.13 -12.62
CA THR A 84 -13.08 -34.59 -12.65
C THR A 84 -13.71 -35.06 -11.35
N ARG A 85 -14.70 -35.95 -11.44
CA ARG A 85 -15.44 -36.45 -10.26
C ARG A 85 -14.56 -37.15 -9.21
N ARG A 86 -13.36 -37.61 -9.61
CA ARG A 86 -12.46 -38.40 -8.75
C ARG A 86 -11.29 -37.60 -8.16
N TYR A 87 -10.77 -36.58 -8.86
CA TYR A 87 -9.65 -35.78 -8.37
C TYR A 87 -9.74 -34.30 -8.78
N LEU A 88 -9.90 -33.45 -7.77
CA LEU A 88 -9.82 -31.99 -7.94
C LEU A 88 -8.36 -31.54 -7.85
N SER A 89 -7.80 -31.10 -8.98
CA SER A 89 -6.43 -30.58 -9.04
C SER A 89 -6.27 -29.32 -8.16
N PRO A 90 -5.06 -29.00 -7.67
CA PRO A 90 -4.82 -27.77 -6.89
C PRO A 90 -5.26 -26.50 -7.63
N LEU A 91 -5.02 -26.43 -8.95
CA LEU A 91 -5.44 -25.32 -9.80
C LEU A 91 -6.96 -25.24 -9.95
N THR A 92 -7.64 -26.39 -10.05
CA THR A 92 -9.10 -26.46 -10.09
C THR A 92 -9.70 -25.92 -8.79
N LYS A 93 -9.19 -26.35 -7.64
CA LYS A 93 -9.66 -25.84 -6.33
C LYS A 93 -9.41 -24.34 -6.20
N LEU A 94 -8.26 -23.86 -6.68
CA LEU A 94 -7.94 -22.44 -6.66
C LEU A 94 -8.90 -21.63 -7.55
N ALA A 95 -9.22 -22.14 -8.74
CA ALA A 95 -10.16 -21.49 -9.63
C ALA A 95 -11.59 -21.45 -9.06
N LEU A 96 -12.06 -22.56 -8.49
CA LEU A 96 -13.36 -22.62 -7.81
C LEU A 96 -13.45 -21.63 -6.64
N ALA A 97 -12.36 -21.45 -5.88
CA ALA A 97 -12.31 -20.48 -4.79
C ALA A 97 -12.37 -19.01 -5.25
N HIS A 98 -12.22 -18.75 -6.55
CA HIS A 98 -12.21 -17.42 -7.15
C HIS A 98 -13.16 -17.31 -8.36
N ASP A 99 -14.13 -18.22 -8.47
CA ASP A 99 -15.08 -18.23 -9.57
C ASP A 99 -15.97 -16.98 -9.54
N GLY A 100 -16.23 -16.40 -10.72
CA GLY A 100 -16.97 -15.14 -10.86
C GLY A 100 -16.29 -13.88 -10.28
N VAL A 101 -15.11 -13.99 -9.66
CA VAL A 101 -14.45 -12.86 -8.97
C VAL A 101 -13.65 -11.97 -9.93
N ILE A 102 -13.21 -12.48 -11.08
CA ILE A 102 -12.37 -11.73 -12.04
C ILE A 102 -13.08 -11.75 -13.39
N ALA A 103 -13.31 -10.56 -13.94
CA ALA A 103 -13.87 -10.38 -15.27
C ALA A 103 -12.94 -9.49 -16.10
N ARG A 104 -12.79 -9.77 -17.40
CA ARG A 104 -12.07 -8.92 -18.37
C ARG A 104 -10.69 -8.43 -17.88
N MET A 105 -9.87 -9.32 -17.32
CA MET A 105 -8.51 -8.98 -16.88
C MET A 105 -7.64 -8.51 -18.05
N GLU A 106 -6.76 -7.54 -17.80
CA GLU A 106 -5.74 -7.13 -18.78
C GLU A 106 -4.81 -8.28 -19.17
N THR A 107 -4.21 -8.20 -20.35
CA THR A 107 -3.24 -9.20 -20.81
C THR A 107 -1.84 -8.61 -20.69
N ILE A 108 -0.97 -9.29 -19.96
CA ILE A 108 0.41 -8.90 -19.68
C ILE A 108 1.34 -9.95 -20.29
N GLU A 109 2.03 -9.55 -21.35
CA GLU A 109 3.09 -10.31 -22.01
C GLU A 109 4.35 -10.36 -21.13
N PRO A 110 5.21 -11.38 -21.30
CA PRO A 110 6.50 -11.46 -20.62
C PRO A 110 7.37 -10.21 -20.83
N TYR A 111 7.36 -9.66 -22.05
CA TYR A 111 8.08 -8.45 -22.41
C TYR A 111 7.10 -7.42 -22.98
N ALA A 112 7.17 -6.19 -22.48
CA ALA A 112 6.34 -5.08 -22.96
C ALA A 112 6.74 -4.64 -24.37
N LEU A 113 8.05 -4.59 -24.62
CA LEU A 113 8.68 -4.20 -25.88
C LEU A 113 9.76 -5.23 -26.24
N PRO A 114 10.11 -5.35 -27.53
CA PRO A 114 11.28 -6.11 -27.95
C PRO A 114 12.58 -5.58 -27.31
N PRO A 115 13.57 -6.43 -26.99
CA PRO A 115 14.81 -6.01 -26.32
C PRO A 115 15.62 -4.94 -27.06
N TRP A 116 15.52 -4.88 -28.38
CA TRP A 116 16.22 -3.93 -29.24
C TRP A 116 15.44 -2.63 -29.48
N HIS A 117 14.25 -2.49 -28.89
CA HIS A 117 13.42 -1.31 -29.06
C HIS A 117 14.01 -0.13 -28.29
N ARG A 118 14.10 1.04 -28.93
CA ARG A 118 14.62 2.25 -28.27
C ARG A 118 13.61 2.74 -27.23
N HIS A 119 14.06 2.94 -26.00
CA HIS A 119 13.21 3.47 -24.95
C HIS A 119 13.03 4.99 -25.08
N MET A 120 11.85 5.48 -24.70
CA MET A 120 11.57 6.91 -24.67
C MET A 120 12.42 7.63 -23.63
N VAL A 121 12.88 8.83 -23.98
CA VAL A 121 13.61 9.71 -23.05
C VAL A 121 12.60 10.44 -22.18
N VAL A 122 12.79 10.36 -20.86
CA VAL A 122 12.01 11.09 -19.86
C VAL A 122 12.95 12.05 -19.14
N LYS A 123 12.61 13.34 -19.10
CA LYS A 123 13.33 14.34 -18.30
C LYS A 123 12.65 14.51 -16.94
N TYR A 124 13.45 14.58 -15.87
CA TYR A 124 12.98 14.89 -14.53
C TYR A 124 13.54 16.25 -14.12
N ASP A 125 12.71 17.13 -13.56
CA ASP A 125 13.16 18.47 -13.12
C ASP A 125 14.27 18.44 -12.06
N SER A 126 14.50 17.29 -11.39
CA SER A 126 15.67 17.10 -10.51
C SER A 126 17.02 17.14 -11.24
N ASP A 127 17.04 17.07 -12.57
CA ASP A 127 18.26 17.19 -13.37
C ASP A 127 18.69 18.66 -13.59
N LYS A 128 17.94 19.64 -13.05
CA LYS A 128 18.25 21.08 -13.10
C LYS A 128 18.94 21.64 -11.85
N GLU A 129 19.18 20.87 -10.79
CA GLU A 129 19.93 21.37 -9.62
C GLU A 129 21.46 21.52 -9.87
N ALA A 130 21.95 21.22 -11.07
CA ALA A 130 23.33 21.48 -11.49
C ALA A 130 23.50 22.53 -12.60
N ALA A 131 22.42 23.19 -13.04
CA ALA A 131 22.48 24.29 -13.98
C ALA A 131 21.50 25.38 -13.53
N ALA A 132 21.99 26.29 -12.68
CA ALA A 132 21.37 27.60 -12.52
C ALA A 132 21.30 28.29 -13.90
N ASP A 133 20.20 29.00 -14.12
CA ASP A 133 19.82 29.73 -15.34
C ASP A 133 19.33 28.90 -16.54
N VAL A 134 18.17 28.25 -16.38
CA VAL A 134 17.19 28.20 -17.47
C VAL A 134 15.80 28.48 -16.91
N ASP A 135 15.36 29.71 -17.18
CA ASP A 135 14.04 30.30 -16.97
C ASP A 135 12.92 29.25 -17.07
N THR A 136 12.18 29.11 -15.97
CA THR A 136 11.09 28.14 -15.79
C THR A 136 9.81 28.95 -15.52
N GLY A 137 9.53 29.91 -16.40
CA GLY A 137 8.23 30.55 -16.53
C GLY A 137 7.59 30.15 -17.86
N ASP A 138 6.31 30.51 -18.06
CA ASP A 138 5.64 30.52 -19.38
C ASP A 138 6.34 31.46 -20.41
N ASN A 139 7.60 31.87 -20.19
CA ASN A 139 8.43 32.66 -21.08
C ASN A 139 9.44 31.76 -21.81
N VAL A 140 9.24 31.69 -23.12
CA VAL A 140 10.06 30.99 -24.10
C VAL A 140 11.38 31.75 -24.29
N THR A 141 12.53 31.11 -24.06
CA THR A 141 13.77 31.51 -24.71
C THR A 141 13.74 31.03 -26.16
N GLU A 142 13.68 31.98 -27.09
CA GLU A 142 13.82 31.78 -28.52
C GLU A 142 15.15 31.10 -28.84
N THR A 143 15.16 29.78 -28.99
CA THR A 143 16.32 29.11 -29.62
C THR A 143 15.98 27.83 -30.37
N SER A 144 14.70 27.48 -30.50
CA SER A 144 14.26 26.35 -31.32
C SER A 144 13.30 26.83 -32.41
N SER A 145 13.71 26.74 -33.67
CA SER A 145 12.90 27.09 -34.85
C SER A 145 11.69 26.16 -35.07
N MET A 146 11.44 25.20 -34.17
CA MET A 146 10.31 24.29 -34.20
C MET A 146 9.17 24.82 -33.32
N ARG A 147 7.96 24.89 -33.91
CA ARG A 147 6.75 25.24 -33.15
C ARG A 147 6.46 24.16 -32.11
N GLN A 148 6.23 24.56 -30.85
CA GLN A 148 6.02 23.62 -29.75
C GLN A 148 4.54 23.34 -29.46
N VAL A 149 4.24 22.10 -29.10
CA VAL A 149 2.93 21.65 -28.60
C VAL A 149 3.13 21.15 -27.18
N LEU A 150 2.58 21.87 -26.21
CA LEU A 150 2.64 21.50 -24.80
C LEU A 150 1.34 20.81 -24.37
N ILE A 151 1.48 19.64 -23.76
CA ILE A 151 0.37 18.81 -23.31
C ILE A 151 0.54 18.58 -21.82
N ALA A 152 -0.47 18.91 -21.04
CA ALA A 152 -0.56 18.49 -19.65
C ALA A 152 -1.57 17.37 -19.52
N THR A 153 -1.19 16.30 -18.82
CA THR A 153 -2.08 15.18 -18.49
C THR A 153 -2.24 15.05 -16.98
N SER A 154 -3.39 14.52 -16.55
CA SER A 154 -3.65 14.24 -15.14
C SER A 154 -4.71 13.15 -14.95
N ALA A 155 -4.65 12.48 -13.80
CA ALA A 155 -5.64 11.52 -13.34
C ALA A 155 -6.36 11.97 -12.06
N SER A 156 -7.58 11.48 -11.86
CA SER A 156 -8.37 11.64 -10.63
C SER A 156 -8.94 10.30 -10.19
N ALA A 157 -9.01 10.08 -8.87
CA ALA A 157 -9.63 8.90 -8.28
C ALA A 157 -10.44 9.31 -7.04
N ARG A 158 -11.73 9.60 -7.22
CA ARG A 158 -12.67 10.03 -6.18
C ARG A 158 -14.09 9.54 -6.49
N ASN A 159 -14.98 9.57 -5.50
CA ASN A 159 -16.39 9.18 -5.67
C ASN A 159 -16.59 7.75 -6.23
N GLY A 160 -15.68 6.82 -5.91
CA GLY A 160 -15.69 5.45 -6.44
C GLY A 160 -15.27 5.33 -7.92
N LEU A 161 -14.98 6.45 -8.58
CA LEU A 161 -14.59 6.53 -9.98
C LEU A 161 -13.10 6.86 -10.13
N VAL A 162 -12.57 6.48 -11.29
CA VAL A 162 -11.24 6.84 -11.77
C VAL A 162 -11.41 7.48 -13.14
N GLY A 163 -10.86 8.67 -13.30
CA GLY A 163 -10.98 9.47 -14.51
C GLY A 163 -9.66 10.09 -14.90
N MET A 164 -9.57 10.49 -16.16
CA MET A 164 -8.41 11.11 -16.76
C MET A 164 -8.80 12.40 -17.45
N GLY A 165 -7.84 13.31 -17.58
CA GLY A 165 -8.02 14.52 -18.33
C GLY A 165 -6.70 15.10 -18.79
N GLY A 166 -6.79 16.00 -19.76
CA GLY A 166 -5.63 16.69 -20.26
C GLY A 166 -5.99 17.89 -21.11
N VAL A 167 -4.97 18.69 -21.33
CA VAL A 167 -5.05 20.02 -21.93
C VAL A 167 -3.89 20.14 -22.91
N VAL A 168 -4.19 20.59 -24.13
CA VAL A 168 -3.22 20.79 -25.20
C VAL A 168 -3.14 22.28 -25.50
N ARG A 169 -1.93 22.82 -25.52
CA ARG A 169 -1.60 24.21 -25.87
C ARG A 169 -0.60 24.19 -27.04
N ASN A 170 -0.76 25.12 -27.98
CA ASN A 170 0.15 25.30 -29.10
C ASN A 170 0.80 26.68 -28.98
N THR A 171 2.13 26.77 -28.96
CA THR A 171 2.86 28.03 -28.79
C THR A 171 3.12 28.77 -30.11
N ALA A 172 2.57 28.29 -31.22
CA ALA A 172 2.81 28.84 -32.56
C ALA A 172 2.13 30.19 -32.85
N SER A 173 1.26 30.69 -31.97
CA SER A 173 0.53 31.95 -32.15
C SER A 173 0.94 32.92 -31.03
N GLY A 174 1.73 33.95 -31.36
CA GLY A 174 2.21 34.98 -30.43
C GLY A 174 1.12 35.93 -29.93
N GLY A 175 0.02 35.40 -29.40
CA GLY A 175 -1.07 36.16 -28.80
C GLY A 175 -1.12 35.97 -27.28
N VAL A 176 -1.37 37.07 -26.56
CA VAL A 176 -1.48 37.19 -25.10
C VAL A 176 -2.64 36.37 -24.47
N ASN A 177 -3.37 35.59 -25.27
CA ASN A 177 -4.43 34.71 -24.78
C ASN A 177 -3.93 33.25 -24.70
N ASP A 178 -4.16 32.65 -23.54
CA ASP A 178 -3.95 31.27 -23.15
C ASP A 178 -4.61 30.26 -24.13
N ASP A 179 -4.00 30.03 -25.30
CA ASP A 179 -4.63 29.35 -26.43
C ASP A 179 -4.57 27.82 -26.27
N VAL A 180 -5.39 27.34 -25.32
CA VAL A 180 -5.70 25.92 -25.15
C VAL A 180 -6.51 25.46 -26.35
N ILE A 181 -5.88 24.67 -27.23
CA ILE A 181 -6.47 24.19 -28.47
C ILE A 181 -7.37 22.97 -28.28
N ALA A 182 -7.18 22.20 -27.20
CA ALA A 182 -8.02 21.05 -26.89
C ALA A 182 -8.01 20.73 -25.39
N LYS A 183 -9.15 20.23 -24.91
CA LYS A 183 -9.33 19.66 -23.58
C LYS A 183 -10.07 18.34 -23.71
N TYR A 184 -9.75 17.39 -22.86
CA TYR A 184 -10.51 16.15 -22.77
C TYR A 184 -10.65 15.73 -21.31
N SER A 185 -11.77 15.07 -21.03
CA SER A 185 -12.17 14.58 -19.72
C SER A 185 -12.93 13.27 -19.94
N VAL A 186 -12.40 12.17 -19.42
CA VAL A 186 -12.95 10.83 -19.66
C VAL A 186 -12.96 10.00 -18.38
N THR A 187 -14.14 9.48 -18.04
CA THR A 187 -14.32 8.53 -16.94
C THR A 187 -13.78 7.18 -17.37
N LEU A 188 -12.65 6.76 -16.79
CA LEU A 188 -11.97 5.52 -17.18
C LEU A 188 -12.68 4.29 -16.60
N GLY A 189 -13.05 4.30 -15.32
CA GLY A 189 -13.65 3.12 -14.70
C GLY A 189 -13.87 3.24 -13.20
N LEU A 190 -14.24 2.14 -12.57
CA LEU A 190 -14.44 2.05 -11.13
C LEU A 190 -13.09 1.94 -10.39
N ARG A 191 -13.05 2.41 -9.13
CA ARG A 191 -11.83 2.42 -8.29
C ARG A 191 -11.35 1.03 -7.85
N ASP A 192 -12.21 0.02 -7.93
CA ASP A 192 -11.88 -1.38 -7.66
C ASP A 192 -11.31 -2.11 -8.90
N GLU A 193 -11.39 -1.49 -10.07
CA GLU A 193 -10.85 -2.02 -11.34
C GLU A 193 -9.64 -1.22 -11.84
N GLN A 194 -9.67 0.10 -11.67
CA GLN A 194 -8.66 1.04 -12.13
C GLN A 194 -8.03 1.82 -11.00
N ASN A 195 -6.90 2.47 -11.30
CA ASN A 195 -6.20 3.35 -10.37
C ASN A 195 -5.68 4.59 -11.09
N ALA A 196 -5.24 5.60 -10.34
CA ALA A 196 -4.76 6.86 -10.91
C ALA A 196 -3.57 6.68 -11.87
N TYR A 197 -2.72 5.67 -11.66
CA TYR A 197 -1.62 5.35 -12.57
C TYR A 197 -2.13 4.87 -13.94
N MET A 198 -3.14 3.99 -13.98
CA MET A 198 -3.77 3.54 -15.23
C MET A 198 -4.44 4.70 -15.97
N ALA A 199 -5.15 5.58 -15.24
CA ALA A 199 -5.75 6.77 -15.82
C ALA A 199 -4.74 7.73 -16.43
N GLU A 200 -3.57 7.87 -15.81
CA GLU A 200 -2.52 8.72 -16.37
C GLU A 200 -1.92 8.12 -17.65
N LEU A 201 -1.69 6.80 -17.69
CA LEU A 201 -1.23 6.11 -18.90
C LEU A 201 -2.24 6.29 -20.05
N GLU A 202 -3.52 6.08 -19.77
CA GLU A 202 -4.58 6.26 -20.75
C GLU A 202 -4.74 7.73 -21.17
N ALA A 203 -4.47 8.69 -20.28
CA ALA A 203 -4.47 10.11 -20.62
C ALA A 203 -3.43 10.42 -21.70
N ILE A 204 -2.21 9.91 -21.53
CA ILE A 204 -1.12 10.08 -22.49
C ILE A 204 -1.43 9.35 -23.80
N ALA A 205 -1.90 8.10 -23.72
CA ALA A 205 -2.29 7.32 -24.89
C ALA A 205 -3.40 8.01 -25.69
N MET A 206 -4.40 8.59 -25.01
CA MET A 206 -5.49 9.31 -25.64
C MET A 206 -5.01 10.51 -26.46
N VAL A 207 -4.15 11.35 -25.89
CA VAL A 207 -3.64 12.51 -26.63
C VAL A 207 -2.85 12.07 -27.85
N LEU A 208 -1.91 11.13 -27.67
CA LEU A 208 -1.10 10.62 -28.76
C LEU A 208 -1.93 9.95 -29.86
N ARG A 209 -3.03 9.29 -29.50
CA ARG A 209 -3.99 8.68 -30.43
C ARG A 209 -4.74 9.73 -31.25
N CYS A 210 -5.22 10.79 -30.58
CA CYS A 210 -6.02 11.84 -31.19
C CYS A 210 -5.19 12.87 -32.00
N MET A 211 -3.85 12.82 -31.93
CA MET A 211 -3.02 13.68 -32.77
C MET A 211 -3.21 13.36 -34.26
N PRO A 212 -3.31 14.40 -35.12
CA PRO A 212 -3.52 14.23 -36.55
C PRO A 212 -2.27 13.69 -37.24
N ASP A 213 -2.47 12.80 -38.22
CA ASP A 213 -1.37 12.20 -39.00
C ASP A 213 -0.60 13.24 -39.86
N GLY A 214 -1.22 14.40 -40.11
CA GLY A 214 -0.60 15.53 -40.82
C GLY A 214 0.31 16.41 -39.97
N LEU A 215 0.44 16.16 -38.66
CA LEU A 215 1.35 16.91 -37.79
C LEU A 215 2.80 16.63 -38.20
N ARG A 216 3.54 17.66 -38.61
CA ARG A 216 4.93 17.53 -39.05
C ARG A 216 5.83 18.58 -38.42
N HIS A 217 7.08 18.19 -38.17
CA HIS A 217 8.17 19.05 -37.71
C HIS A 217 7.82 19.89 -36.47
N ARG A 218 7.13 19.27 -35.51
CA ARG A 218 6.79 19.86 -34.21
C ARG A 218 7.58 19.23 -33.08
N GLU A 219 7.86 20.05 -32.07
CA GLU A 219 8.31 19.56 -30.77
C GLU A 219 7.09 19.37 -29.87
N VAL A 220 6.85 18.15 -29.42
CA VAL A 220 5.70 17.77 -28.60
C VAL A 220 6.20 17.44 -27.20
N ILE A 221 5.81 18.25 -26.22
CA ILE A 221 6.17 18.07 -24.82
C ILE A 221 4.93 17.59 -24.06
N ILE A 222 5.01 16.38 -23.51
CA ILE A 222 3.96 15.79 -22.67
C ILE A 222 4.42 15.84 -21.22
N ALA A 223 3.78 16.69 -20.43
CA ALA A 223 4.06 16.93 -19.03
C ALA A 223 3.03 16.23 -18.13
N THR A 224 3.51 15.59 -17.07
CA THR A 224 2.69 14.98 -16.02
C THR A 224 3.34 15.13 -14.65
N ARG A 225 2.50 15.21 -13.61
CA ARG A 225 2.95 15.18 -12.21
C ARG A 225 3.13 13.75 -11.68
N ASN A 226 2.73 12.73 -12.44
CA ASN A 226 2.78 11.33 -12.00
C ASN A 226 4.11 10.67 -12.40
N ARG A 227 5.08 10.72 -11.48
CA ARG A 227 6.42 10.11 -11.68
C ARG A 227 6.36 8.63 -12.01
N SER A 228 5.42 7.88 -11.42
CA SER A 228 5.31 6.43 -11.61
C SER A 228 4.90 6.06 -13.05
N THR A 229 4.07 6.88 -13.69
CA THR A 229 3.66 6.73 -15.09
C THR A 229 4.85 6.87 -16.02
N LEU A 230 5.64 7.93 -15.85
CA LEU A 230 6.81 8.17 -16.69
C LEU A 230 7.92 7.14 -16.45
N GLN A 231 8.14 6.70 -15.20
CA GLN A 231 9.07 5.60 -14.92
C GLN A 231 8.66 4.30 -15.63
N ALA A 232 7.37 4.00 -15.68
CA ALA A 232 6.85 2.82 -16.36
C ALA A 232 6.98 2.91 -17.89
N ILE A 233 6.83 4.11 -18.47
CA ILE A 233 7.04 4.36 -19.90
C ILE A 233 8.55 4.32 -20.24
N ALA A 234 9.41 4.93 -19.42
CA ALA A 234 10.86 4.96 -19.65
C ALA A 234 11.51 3.57 -19.59
N LYS A 235 11.00 2.69 -18.72
CA LYS A 235 11.48 1.32 -18.57
C LYS A 235 10.31 0.35 -18.50
N PRO A 236 9.69 0.00 -19.65
CA PRO A 236 8.56 -0.92 -19.69
C PRO A 236 8.95 -2.31 -19.20
N ARG A 237 8.21 -2.83 -18.22
CA ARG A 237 8.41 -4.17 -17.62
C ARG A 237 7.15 -5.01 -17.76
N GLN A 238 7.18 -6.21 -17.18
CA GLN A 238 5.99 -7.02 -16.94
C GLN A 238 5.14 -6.39 -15.83
N GLN A 239 4.24 -5.48 -16.18
CA GLN A 239 3.48 -4.66 -15.23
C GLN A 239 2.04 -4.39 -15.71
N SER A 240 1.18 -3.89 -14.83
CA SER A 240 -0.17 -3.44 -15.22
C SER A 240 -0.08 -2.21 -16.12
N GLY A 241 -1.02 -2.07 -17.07
CA GLY A 241 -1.01 -1.01 -18.07
C GLY A 241 -0.05 -1.26 -19.23
N GLN A 242 0.52 -2.47 -19.34
CA GLN A 242 1.47 -2.82 -20.40
C GLN A 242 0.87 -2.64 -21.81
N GLY A 243 -0.42 -2.97 -22.00
CA GLY A 243 -1.11 -2.74 -23.27
C GLY A 243 -1.13 -1.27 -23.66
N THR A 244 -1.51 -0.40 -22.72
CA THR A 244 -1.52 1.07 -22.91
C THR A 244 -0.12 1.60 -23.17
N ILE A 245 0.91 1.09 -22.48
CA ILE A 245 2.32 1.47 -22.75
C ILE A 245 2.71 1.12 -24.18
N ARG A 246 2.35 -0.09 -24.68
CA ARG A 246 2.61 -0.47 -26.07
C ARG A 246 1.90 0.43 -27.07
N GLU A 247 0.68 0.86 -26.76
CA GLU A 247 -0.05 1.84 -27.58
C GLU A 247 0.65 3.20 -27.60
N ILE A 248 1.14 3.69 -26.45
CA ILE A 248 1.93 4.92 -26.37
C ILE A 248 3.14 4.85 -27.29
N TYR A 249 3.95 3.79 -27.19
CA TYR A 249 5.12 3.60 -28.04
C TYR A 249 4.74 3.55 -29.53
N LYS A 250 3.69 2.83 -29.89
CA LYS A 250 3.20 2.77 -31.28
C LYS A 250 2.79 4.15 -31.82
N HIS A 251 2.11 4.96 -31.01
CA HIS A 251 1.67 6.29 -31.43
C HIS A 251 2.83 7.29 -31.48
N VAL A 252 3.83 7.14 -30.62
CA VAL A 252 5.07 7.93 -30.65
C VAL A 252 5.83 7.65 -31.94
N GLU A 253 6.10 6.38 -32.27
CA GLU A 253 6.77 6.02 -33.53
C GLU A 253 6.02 6.55 -34.75
N ARG A 254 4.68 6.52 -34.72
CA ARG A 254 3.85 7.10 -35.79
C ARG A 254 4.13 8.59 -35.98
N LEU A 255 4.22 9.34 -34.89
CA LEU A 255 4.45 10.79 -34.91
C LEU A 255 5.90 11.15 -35.25
N GLU A 256 6.87 10.35 -34.80
CA GLU A 256 8.29 10.52 -35.13
C GLU A 256 8.55 10.36 -36.64
N LYS A 257 7.81 9.46 -37.33
CA LYS A 257 7.86 9.35 -38.80
C LYS A 257 7.43 10.64 -39.52
N GLY A 258 6.63 11.49 -38.86
CA GLY A 258 6.27 12.83 -39.35
C GLY A 258 7.35 13.90 -39.10
N GLY A 259 8.52 13.51 -38.60
CA GLY A 259 9.60 14.43 -38.23
C GLY A 259 9.32 15.23 -36.95
N ASN A 260 8.38 14.76 -36.11
CA ASN A 260 8.10 15.36 -34.81
C ASN A 260 9.06 14.79 -33.74
N THR A 261 9.45 15.62 -32.79
CA THR A 261 10.18 15.19 -31.59
C THR A 261 9.21 15.08 -30.42
N ILE A 262 9.23 13.96 -29.69
CA ILE A 262 8.37 13.76 -28.52
C ILE A 262 9.23 13.68 -27.28
N GLU A 263 8.95 14.58 -26.33
CA GLU A 263 9.57 14.59 -25.02
C GLU A 263 8.53 14.36 -23.93
N MET A 264 8.85 13.45 -22.99
CA MET A 264 8.06 13.22 -21.78
C MET A 264 8.75 13.93 -20.61
N ARG A 265 8.02 14.77 -19.88
CA ARG A 265 8.56 15.57 -18.78
C ARG A 265 7.80 15.35 -17.48
N TRP A 266 8.53 15.02 -16.42
CA TRP A 266 7.96 15.02 -15.08
C TRP A 266 8.09 16.41 -14.48
N VAL A 267 6.95 16.97 -14.05
CA VAL A 267 6.90 18.27 -13.39
C VAL A 267 6.57 18.10 -11.92
N SER A 268 7.30 18.80 -11.05
CA SER A 268 7.04 18.75 -9.61
C SER A 268 5.64 19.27 -9.28
N SER A 269 5.04 18.73 -8.21
CA SER A 269 3.76 19.25 -7.70
C SER A 269 3.89 20.62 -7.02
N THR A 270 5.10 20.98 -6.60
CA THR A 270 5.43 22.26 -5.94
C THR A 270 5.71 23.39 -6.92
N ASP A 271 5.79 23.07 -8.21
CA ASP A 271 5.99 24.07 -9.25
C ASP A 271 4.64 24.75 -9.58
N GLU A 272 4.48 25.96 -9.07
CA GLU A 272 3.30 26.80 -9.30
C GLU A 272 3.27 27.39 -10.72
N SER A 273 4.42 27.42 -11.43
CA SER A 273 4.50 27.90 -12.81
C SER A 273 3.77 26.98 -13.80
N PHE A 274 3.57 25.71 -13.46
CA PHE A 274 2.90 24.72 -14.31
C PHE A 274 1.37 24.82 -14.27
N THR A 275 0.84 25.95 -14.75
CA THR A 275 -0.60 26.28 -14.80
C THR A 275 -1.42 25.29 -15.62
N LEU A 276 -0.84 24.72 -16.69
CA LEU A 276 -1.47 23.68 -17.51
C LEU A 276 -1.77 22.41 -16.73
N GLY A 277 -0.90 22.02 -15.79
CA GLY A 277 -1.12 20.88 -14.92
C GLY A 277 -2.36 21.03 -14.04
N ALA A 278 -2.59 22.24 -13.51
CA ALA A 278 -3.79 22.54 -12.73
C ALA A 278 -5.07 22.41 -13.59
N LYS A 279 -5.03 22.87 -14.84
CA LYS A 279 -6.14 22.74 -15.79
C LYS A 279 -6.41 21.27 -16.16
N ALA A 280 -5.37 20.50 -16.46
CA ALA A 280 -5.49 19.05 -16.70
C ALA A 280 -6.06 18.32 -15.48
N LYS A 281 -5.67 18.72 -14.27
CA LYS A 281 -6.23 18.18 -13.02
C LYS A 281 -7.70 18.52 -12.85
N ALA A 282 -8.12 19.73 -13.23
CA ALA A 282 -9.52 20.13 -13.22
C ALA A 282 -10.36 19.28 -14.19
N GLU A 283 -9.87 19.03 -15.41
CA GLU A 283 -10.53 18.14 -16.37
C GLU A 283 -10.63 16.70 -15.84
N ALA A 284 -9.55 16.15 -15.27
CA ALA A 284 -9.58 14.82 -14.66
C ALA A 284 -10.57 14.75 -13.48
N ARG A 285 -10.74 15.85 -12.74
CA ARG A 285 -11.73 15.95 -11.65
C ARG A 285 -13.16 15.91 -12.17
N LYS A 286 -13.45 16.61 -13.28
CA LYS A 286 -14.76 16.55 -13.95
C LYS A 286 -15.15 15.12 -14.32
N ALA A 287 -14.19 14.33 -14.82
CA ALA A 287 -14.38 12.90 -15.14
C ALA A 287 -14.68 12.00 -13.92
N THR A 288 -14.71 12.55 -12.70
CA THR A 288 -14.98 11.82 -11.46
C THR A 288 -16.04 12.52 -10.60
N ASP A 289 -16.83 13.41 -11.19
CA ASP A 289 -17.95 14.05 -10.52
C ASP A 289 -19.10 13.07 -10.28
N SER A 290 -19.96 13.40 -9.31
CA SER A 290 -21.14 12.61 -9.00
C SER A 290 -22.08 12.58 -10.20
N GLY A 291 -22.38 11.38 -10.71
CA GLY A 291 -23.26 11.16 -11.87
C GLY A 291 -22.52 10.82 -13.17
N CYS A 292 -21.19 10.93 -13.21
CA CYS A 292 -20.40 10.47 -14.34
C CYS A 292 -20.55 8.94 -14.53
N ARG A 293 -20.76 8.52 -15.78
CA ARG A 293 -20.87 7.09 -16.14
C ARG A 293 -19.62 6.62 -16.85
N VAL A 294 -19.30 5.35 -16.66
CA VAL A 294 -18.25 4.66 -17.41
C VAL A 294 -18.83 4.35 -18.79
N THR A 295 -18.28 4.96 -19.84
CA THR A 295 -18.77 4.79 -21.21
C THR A 295 -18.28 3.49 -21.83
N ASN A 296 -16.99 3.17 -21.67
CA ASN A 296 -16.38 1.93 -22.13
C ASN A 296 -15.40 1.42 -21.06
N PRO A 297 -15.80 0.44 -20.23
CA PRO A 297 -14.94 0.00 -19.14
C PRO A 297 -13.74 -0.75 -19.71
N PRO A 298 -12.49 -0.27 -19.49
CA PRO A 298 -11.29 -0.96 -19.92
C PRO A 298 -11.14 -2.29 -19.20
N LYS A 299 -10.19 -3.10 -19.67
CA LYS A 299 -9.79 -4.32 -18.97
C LYS A 299 -9.35 -4.00 -17.54
N GLN A 300 -9.73 -4.84 -16.58
CA GLN A 300 -9.37 -4.65 -15.17
C GLN A 300 -7.85 -4.71 -15.01
N ALA A 301 -7.27 -3.75 -14.29
CA ALA A 301 -5.84 -3.75 -13.99
C ALA A 301 -5.52 -4.85 -12.95
N ARG A 302 -4.58 -5.73 -13.29
CA ARG A 302 -4.12 -6.86 -12.45
C ARG A 302 -3.70 -6.38 -11.07
N SER A 303 -2.91 -5.30 -10.99
CA SER A 303 -2.43 -4.74 -9.74
C SER A 303 -3.56 -4.23 -8.85
N THR A 304 -4.56 -3.55 -9.44
CA THR A 304 -5.73 -3.05 -8.73
C THR A 304 -6.59 -4.20 -8.21
N ARG A 305 -6.93 -5.17 -9.07
CA ARG A 305 -7.76 -6.31 -8.67
C ARG A 305 -7.09 -7.15 -7.58
N LEU A 306 -5.79 -7.41 -7.74
CA LEU A 306 -5.01 -8.10 -6.72
C LEU A 306 -5.06 -7.34 -5.38
N ARG A 307 -4.82 -6.03 -5.40
CA ARG A 307 -4.87 -5.20 -4.19
C ARG A 307 -6.25 -5.26 -3.52
N VAL A 308 -7.34 -5.18 -4.28
CA VAL A 308 -8.71 -5.25 -3.76
C VAL A 308 -8.94 -6.60 -3.06
N LEU A 309 -8.63 -7.72 -3.72
CA LEU A 309 -8.83 -9.06 -3.16
C LEU A 309 -7.98 -9.30 -1.90
N LEU A 310 -6.73 -8.85 -1.90
CA LEU A 310 -5.87 -8.93 -0.73
C LEU A 310 -6.36 -8.02 0.41
N THR A 311 -6.97 -6.87 0.09
CA THR A 311 -7.52 -5.95 1.10
C THR A 311 -8.79 -6.51 1.74
N GLN A 312 -9.69 -7.10 0.95
CA GLN A 312 -10.89 -7.78 1.45
C GLN A 312 -10.52 -8.94 2.38
N ARG A 313 -9.47 -9.71 2.05
CA ARG A 313 -8.94 -10.74 2.97
C ARG A 313 -8.40 -10.13 4.26
N ARG A 314 -7.64 -9.04 4.16
CA ARG A 314 -7.14 -8.33 5.36
C ARG A 314 -8.25 -7.78 6.25
N GLN A 315 -9.38 -7.35 5.70
CA GLN A 315 -10.51 -6.87 6.52
C GLN A 315 -11.17 -7.98 7.35
N ARG A 316 -10.99 -9.25 6.98
CA ARG A 316 -11.45 -10.40 7.75
C ARG A 316 -10.46 -10.83 8.85
N MET A 317 -9.33 -10.13 8.96
CA MET A 317 -8.30 -10.42 9.95
C MET A 317 -8.69 -9.85 11.30
N MET A 318 -9.38 -10.66 12.11
CA MET A 318 -9.62 -10.38 13.50
C MET A 318 -9.00 -11.49 14.35
N LEU A 319 -8.57 -11.14 15.55
CA LEU A 319 -8.19 -12.15 16.53
C LEU A 319 -9.39 -13.09 16.79
N PRO A 320 -9.20 -14.42 16.81
CA PRO A 320 -10.29 -15.38 17.00
C PRO A 320 -11.14 -15.10 18.24
N GLU A 321 -12.41 -15.48 18.21
CA GLU A 321 -13.28 -15.41 19.39
C GLU A 321 -12.66 -16.17 20.58
N GLY A 322 -12.80 -15.61 21.78
CA GLY A 322 -12.17 -16.16 22.99
C GLY A 322 -10.66 -15.96 23.12
N VAL A 323 -9.95 -15.48 22.09
CA VAL A 323 -8.49 -15.28 22.13
C VAL A 323 -8.12 -13.80 22.25
N GLY A 324 -7.14 -13.51 23.11
CA GLY A 324 -6.51 -12.19 23.19
C GLY A 324 -7.42 -11.08 23.72
N GLY A 325 -8.36 -11.40 24.63
CA GLY A 325 -9.32 -10.43 25.16
C GLY A 325 -8.68 -9.16 25.75
N TYR A 326 -7.52 -9.28 26.40
CA TYR A 326 -6.73 -8.13 26.86
C TYR A 326 -6.27 -7.25 25.68
N SER A 327 -5.57 -7.84 24.71
CA SER A 327 -5.06 -7.12 23.54
C SER A 327 -6.16 -6.51 22.67
N LYS A 328 -7.34 -7.16 22.57
CA LYS A 328 -8.52 -6.60 21.89
C LYS A 328 -9.09 -5.35 22.58
N ARG A 329 -9.06 -5.30 23.92
CA ARG A 329 -9.50 -4.13 24.68
C ARG A 329 -8.51 -2.98 24.55
N LEU A 330 -7.22 -3.29 24.61
CA LEU A 330 -6.13 -2.34 24.42
C LEU A 330 -6.13 -1.78 22.99
N ASP A 331 -6.34 -2.63 21.98
CA ASP A 331 -6.17 -2.28 20.59
C ASP A 331 -7.25 -2.93 19.70
N LYS A 332 -8.30 -2.16 19.41
CA LYS A 332 -9.39 -2.57 18.49
C LYS A 332 -8.93 -2.71 17.04
N ALA A 333 -7.79 -2.11 16.68
CA ALA A 333 -7.22 -2.21 15.34
C ALA A 333 -6.24 -3.38 15.18
N LEU A 334 -6.07 -4.22 16.20
CA LEU A 334 -5.18 -5.37 16.17
C LEU A 334 -5.85 -6.58 15.45
N PRO A 335 -5.19 -7.20 14.44
CA PRO A 335 -3.89 -6.89 13.87
C PRO A 335 -3.91 -5.67 12.92
N GLY A 336 -2.91 -4.79 13.03
CA GLY A 336 -2.83 -3.58 12.22
C GLY A 336 -1.39 -3.24 11.80
N LYS A 337 -1.25 -2.35 10.81
CA LYS A 337 0.08 -1.91 10.33
C LYS A 337 0.86 -1.12 11.39
N HIS A 338 0.15 -0.50 12.32
CA HIS A 338 0.74 0.32 13.38
C HIS A 338 1.58 -0.50 14.35
N THR A 339 1.32 -1.79 14.55
CA THR A 339 2.17 -2.64 15.40
C THR A 339 3.59 -2.71 14.87
N ARG A 340 3.76 -2.84 13.54
CA ARG A 340 5.08 -2.75 12.91
C ARG A 340 5.74 -1.40 13.16
N THR A 341 4.99 -0.30 13.03
CA THR A 341 5.52 1.04 13.35
C THR A 341 5.98 1.17 14.81
N LEU A 342 5.29 0.51 15.74
CA LEU A 342 5.69 0.47 17.15
C LEU A 342 7.02 -0.27 17.33
N TYR A 343 7.11 -1.52 16.88
CA TYR A 343 8.29 -2.36 17.12
C TYR A 343 9.51 -1.96 16.29
N ASP A 344 9.34 -1.50 15.05
CA ASP A 344 10.46 -1.04 14.20
C ASP A 344 11.18 0.19 14.79
N ALA A 345 10.50 0.95 15.66
CA ALA A 345 11.04 2.14 16.30
C ALA A 345 11.78 1.87 17.63
N LEU A 346 11.85 0.60 18.07
CA LEU A 346 12.33 0.20 19.39
C LEU A 346 13.52 -0.76 19.30
N LYS A 347 14.37 -0.72 20.32
CA LYS A 347 15.45 -1.71 20.52
C LYS A 347 14.87 -3.01 21.08
N ARG A 348 15.71 -4.06 21.13
CA ARG A 348 15.30 -5.39 21.60
C ARG A 348 14.68 -5.37 23.01
N ARG A 349 15.40 -4.80 23.99
CA ARG A 349 14.92 -4.69 25.39
C ARG A 349 13.61 -3.89 25.49
N GLU A 350 13.49 -2.81 24.73
CA GLU A 350 12.30 -1.97 24.70
C GLU A 350 11.09 -2.71 24.11
N SER A 351 11.32 -3.49 23.05
CA SER A 351 10.30 -4.33 22.41
C SER A 351 9.81 -5.44 23.35
N ASP A 352 10.72 -6.09 24.08
CA ASP A 352 10.40 -7.14 25.03
C ASP A 352 9.54 -6.62 26.20
N ILE A 353 9.77 -5.37 26.63
CA ILE A 353 8.93 -4.69 27.63
C ILE A 353 7.56 -4.35 27.03
N LEU A 354 7.54 -3.77 25.83
CA LEU A 354 6.28 -3.34 25.20
C LEU A 354 5.35 -4.53 24.94
N VAL A 355 5.87 -5.65 24.43
CA VAL A 355 5.04 -6.83 24.13
C VAL A 355 4.48 -7.48 25.40
N GLN A 356 5.22 -7.47 26.50
CA GLN A 356 4.73 -7.93 27.81
C GLN A 356 3.51 -7.11 28.24
N LEU A 357 3.64 -5.78 28.17
CA LEU A 357 2.56 -4.85 28.52
C LEU A 357 1.37 -5.00 27.55
N ARG A 358 1.60 -5.09 26.24
CA ARG A 358 0.54 -5.18 25.22
C ARG A 358 -0.20 -6.52 25.15
N SER A 359 0.48 -7.61 25.51
CA SER A 359 -0.14 -8.94 25.58
C SER A 359 -0.85 -9.18 26.92
N GLY A 360 -0.57 -8.37 27.94
CA GLY A 360 -1.00 -8.60 29.32
C GLY A 360 -0.30 -9.81 29.97
N MET A 361 0.73 -10.34 29.32
CA MET A 361 1.59 -11.40 29.85
C MET A 361 2.93 -10.76 30.21
N ALA A 362 2.94 -10.07 31.34
CA ALA A 362 4.09 -9.35 31.87
C ALA A 362 4.54 -9.96 33.20
N ARG A 363 5.76 -9.63 33.66
CA ARG A 363 6.25 -9.99 35.00
C ARG A 363 5.56 -9.18 36.11
N VAL A 364 4.25 -9.33 36.22
CA VAL A 364 3.40 -8.80 37.30
C VAL A 364 2.69 -9.95 37.98
N ASN A 365 2.45 -9.86 39.29
CA ASN A 365 2.01 -10.97 40.13
C ASN A 365 0.72 -11.62 39.64
N ARG A 366 -0.24 -10.87 39.09
CA ARG A 366 -1.46 -11.48 38.49
C ARG A 366 -1.15 -12.49 37.39
N TYR A 367 -0.19 -12.17 36.51
CA TYR A 367 0.21 -13.09 35.46
C TYR A 367 1.09 -14.22 36.00
N LEU A 368 2.03 -13.90 36.89
CA LEU A 368 2.96 -14.87 37.48
C LEU A 368 2.23 -15.93 38.33
N HIS A 369 1.28 -15.52 39.16
CA HIS A 369 0.41 -16.41 39.93
C HIS A 369 -0.40 -17.34 39.02
N ARG A 370 -0.99 -16.80 37.95
CA ARG A 370 -1.76 -17.59 36.97
C ARG A 370 -0.94 -18.71 36.30
N ILE A 371 0.37 -18.55 36.20
CA ILE A 371 1.27 -19.58 35.65
C ILE A 371 2.00 -20.39 36.73
N GLY A 372 1.68 -20.18 38.00
CA GLY A 372 2.31 -20.86 39.14
C GLY A 372 3.74 -20.40 39.46
N ALA A 373 4.16 -19.23 38.97
CA ALA A 373 5.49 -18.67 39.23
C ALA A 373 5.54 -17.74 40.45
N ALA A 374 4.39 -17.34 40.98
CA ALA A 374 4.26 -16.57 42.22
C ALA A 374 3.18 -17.21 43.10
N GLU A 375 3.31 -17.10 44.43
CA GLU A 375 2.35 -17.67 45.38
C GLU A 375 1.04 -16.89 45.46
N THR A 376 1.09 -15.59 45.18
CA THR A 376 -0.08 -14.69 45.23
C THR A 376 -0.11 -13.76 44.01
N ASP A 377 -1.30 -13.27 43.66
CA ASP A 377 -1.50 -12.26 42.62
C ASP A 377 -1.49 -10.81 43.15
N THR A 378 -1.47 -10.64 44.47
CA THR A 378 -1.47 -9.35 45.15
C THR A 378 -0.15 -8.62 44.92
N CYS A 379 -0.20 -7.31 44.68
CA CYS A 379 1.01 -6.50 44.59
C CYS A 379 1.67 -6.35 45.98
N ASP A 380 3.00 -6.28 46.05
CA ASP A 380 3.68 -6.04 47.34
C ASP A 380 3.38 -4.65 47.96
N CYS A 381 2.66 -3.77 47.25
CA CYS A 381 2.09 -2.56 47.84
C CYS A 381 0.90 -2.84 48.78
N GLY A 382 0.32 -4.04 48.74
CA GLY A 382 -0.77 -4.51 49.60
C GLY A 382 -2.17 -4.01 49.25
N GLN A 383 -2.36 -3.25 48.17
CA GLN A 383 -3.65 -2.61 47.87
C GLN A 383 -4.60 -3.47 47.02
N GLU A 384 -4.10 -4.11 45.97
CA GLU A 384 -4.90 -4.89 45.01
C GLU A 384 -4.02 -5.89 44.23
N GLU A 385 -4.65 -6.69 43.36
CA GLU A 385 -3.96 -7.57 42.41
C GLU A 385 -3.01 -6.78 41.50
N GLU A 386 -1.77 -7.26 41.31
CA GLU A 386 -0.79 -6.60 40.43
C GLU A 386 -1.14 -6.86 38.95
N THR A 387 -1.99 -6.00 38.40
CA THR A 387 -2.29 -5.94 36.97
C THR A 387 -1.33 -5.01 36.24
N VAL A 388 -1.26 -5.08 34.90
CA VAL A 388 -0.52 -4.10 34.09
C VAL A 388 -1.03 -2.68 34.34
N ASP A 389 -2.35 -2.52 34.50
CA ASP A 389 -2.98 -1.23 34.79
C ASP A 389 -2.57 -0.69 36.17
N HIS A 390 -2.59 -1.54 37.20
CA HIS A 390 -2.10 -1.20 38.53
C HIS A 390 -0.63 -0.79 38.49
N PHE A 391 0.21 -1.62 37.87
CA PHE A 391 1.65 -1.37 37.73
C PHE A 391 1.94 -0.03 37.06
N LEU A 392 1.26 0.29 35.95
CA LEU A 392 1.50 1.52 35.19
C LEU A 392 0.92 2.76 35.91
N PHE A 393 -0.29 2.68 36.47
CA PHE A 393 -1.06 3.89 36.79
C PHE A 393 -1.45 4.06 38.26
N ARG A 394 -1.42 3.01 39.08
CA ARG A 394 -2.01 3.06 40.43
C ARG A 394 -1.05 2.69 41.56
N CYS A 395 -0.05 1.85 41.31
CA CYS A 395 0.86 1.37 42.36
C CYS A 395 1.66 2.54 42.97
N PRO A 396 1.58 2.79 44.29
CA PRO A 396 2.26 3.92 44.93
C PRO A 396 3.79 3.75 44.95
N ARG A 397 4.29 2.51 44.86
CA ARG A 397 5.73 2.21 44.83
C ARG A 397 6.46 2.82 43.62
N TRP A 398 5.71 3.15 42.57
CA TRP A 398 6.27 3.61 41.29
C TRP A 398 5.92 5.07 40.97
N ASP A 399 5.51 5.86 41.97
CA ASP A 399 5.01 7.23 41.74
C ASP A 399 6.07 8.19 41.21
N GLU A 400 7.33 8.06 41.65
CA GLU A 400 8.45 8.86 41.14
C GLU A 400 8.74 8.53 39.67
N GLN A 401 8.85 7.24 39.34
CA GLN A 401 9.11 6.79 37.97
C GLN A 401 7.96 7.18 37.02
N ARG A 402 6.72 7.26 37.54
CA ARG A 402 5.52 7.63 36.76
C ARG A 402 5.60 9.06 36.21
N GLU A 403 6.49 9.91 36.71
CA GLU A 403 6.74 11.24 36.13
C GLU A 403 7.08 11.19 34.63
N HIS A 404 7.75 10.13 34.16
CA HIS A 404 8.01 9.95 32.72
C HIS A 404 6.72 9.98 31.88
N MET A 405 5.62 9.42 32.39
CA MET A 405 4.32 9.40 31.72
C MET A 405 3.53 10.70 31.97
N ARG A 406 3.56 11.23 33.20
CA ARG A 406 2.90 12.50 33.56
C ARG A 406 3.44 13.69 32.76
N ASN A 407 4.69 13.63 32.33
CA ASN A 407 5.31 14.68 31.51
C ASN A 407 4.90 14.64 30.03
N VAL A 408 4.34 13.52 29.55
CA VAL A 408 3.82 13.43 28.18
C VAL A 408 2.42 14.02 28.12
N ASP A 409 1.52 13.52 28.98
CA ASP A 409 0.14 13.97 29.04
C ASP A 409 -0.48 13.52 30.38
N ARG A 410 -0.85 14.48 31.22
CA ARG A 410 -1.44 14.20 32.55
C ARG A 410 -2.90 13.76 32.45
N GLU A 411 -3.64 14.26 31.46
CA GLU A 411 -5.06 13.94 31.30
C GLU A 411 -5.24 12.50 30.81
N MET A 412 -4.25 11.98 30.09
CA MET A 412 -4.28 10.63 29.55
C MET A 412 -3.82 9.55 30.55
N ILE A 413 -3.41 9.90 31.77
CA ILE A 413 -3.03 8.92 32.80
C ILE A 413 -4.21 7.98 33.10
N GLY A 414 -3.95 6.68 33.05
CA GLY A 414 -5.00 5.64 33.12
C GLY A 414 -5.48 5.16 31.75
N ASN A 415 -5.15 5.85 30.65
CA ASN A 415 -5.47 5.39 29.31
C ASN A 415 -4.41 4.41 28.78
N LEU A 416 -4.66 3.13 29.05
CA LEU A 416 -3.78 2.04 28.64
C LEU A 416 -3.56 1.99 27.11
N SER A 417 -4.61 2.22 26.30
CA SER A 417 -4.51 2.20 24.84
C SER A 417 -3.61 3.31 24.32
N PHE A 418 -3.73 4.53 24.83
CA PHE A 418 -2.88 5.66 24.45
C PHE A 418 -1.40 5.38 24.74
N PHE A 419 -1.12 4.95 25.97
CA PHE A 419 0.25 4.72 26.44
C PHE A 419 0.90 3.48 25.82
N LEU A 420 0.12 2.46 25.45
CA LEU A 420 0.65 1.25 24.80
C LEU A 420 0.51 1.27 23.27
N GLY A 421 0.07 2.38 22.67
CA GLY A 421 -0.03 2.55 21.22
C GLY A 421 -1.14 1.72 20.55
N GLY A 422 -2.23 1.45 21.28
CA GLY A 422 -3.43 0.79 20.78
C GLY A 422 -4.52 1.76 20.33
N LYS A 423 -5.39 1.29 19.43
CA LYS A 423 -6.54 2.04 18.95
C LYS A 423 -7.80 1.77 19.78
N THR A 424 -8.49 2.81 20.21
CA THR A 424 -9.80 2.77 20.87
C THR A 424 -10.96 2.90 19.88
N ALA A 425 -12.22 2.86 20.37
CA ALA A 425 -13.39 3.11 19.52
C ALA A 425 -13.61 4.61 19.22
N GLU A 426 -13.09 5.48 20.07
CA GLU A 426 -13.23 6.94 19.95
C GLU A 426 -12.24 7.49 18.90
N ASP A 427 -11.19 6.73 18.60
CA ASP A 427 -10.18 7.08 17.63
C ASP A 427 -10.71 7.10 16.19
N GLY A 428 -10.54 8.26 15.55
CA GLY A 428 -10.94 8.48 14.17
C GLY A 428 -10.24 7.58 13.13
N HIS A 429 -10.68 7.72 11.88
CA HIS A 429 -10.14 6.94 10.75
C HIS A 429 -8.68 7.29 10.38
N ARG A 430 -8.15 8.44 10.82
CA ARG A 430 -6.77 8.89 10.59
C ARG A 430 -5.83 8.70 11.79
N TRP A 431 -6.23 7.87 12.75
CA TRP A 431 -5.45 7.61 13.95
C TRP A 431 -4.06 6.99 13.66
N SER A 432 -3.08 7.37 14.47
CA SER A 432 -1.74 6.78 14.53
C SER A 432 -1.27 6.69 15.99
N PRO A 433 -0.46 5.68 16.35
CA PRO A 433 0.02 5.54 17.73
C PRO A 433 0.94 6.70 18.13
N ASN A 434 0.82 7.14 19.38
CA ASN A 434 1.72 8.15 19.95
C ASN A 434 3.03 7.50 20.43
N LEU A 435 4.07 7.56 19.60
CA LEU A 435 5.38 6.97 19.92
C LEU A 435 6.05 7.64 21.14
N GLY A 436 5.74 8.90 21.44
CA GLY A 436 6.23 9.59 22.63
C GLY A 436 5.69 8.97 23.91
N ALA A 437 4.37 8.72 23.96
CA ALA A 437 3.70 8.05 25.07
C ALA A 437 4.23 6.62 25.28
N VAL A 438 4.38 5.85 24.19
CA VAL A 438 4.94 4.49 24.23
C VAL A 438 6.35 4.48 24.79
N ARG A 439 7.21 5.40 24.34
CA ARG A 439 8.58 5.53 24.86
C ARG A 439 8.61 5.93 26.34
N ALA A 440 7.69 6.77 26.79
CA ALA A 440 7.59 7.15 28.20
C ALA A 440 7.25 5.94 29.09
N VAL A 441 6.33 5.09 28.66
CA VAL A 441 5.98 3.85 29.37
C VAL A 441 7.15 2.88 29.42
N ILE A 442 7.89 2.75 28.32
CA ILE A 442 9.08 1.90 28.28
C ILE A 442 10.15 2.44 29.21
N LYS A 443 10.40 3.76 29.23
CA LYS A 443 11.33 4.39 30.18
C LYS A 443 10.91 4.15 31.63
N PHE A 444 9.62 4.33 31.93
CA PHE A 444 9.03 3.97 33.23
C PHE A 444 9.37 2.52 33.60
N ALA A 445 9.00 1.56 32.75
CA ALA A 445 9.22 0.14 33.04
C ALA A 445 10.71 -0.25 33.15
N ILE A 446 11.61 0.41 32.41
CA ILE A 446 13.06 0.22 32.55
C ILE A 446 13.54 0.77 33.89
N SER A 447 13.08 1.95 34.30
CA SER A 447 13.51 2.60 35.54
C SER A 447 13.06 1.85 36.80
N THR A 448 11.96 1.10 36.73
CA THR A 448 11.50 0.25 37.84
C THR A 448 12.29 -1.06 37.94
N GLY A 449 12.92 -1.52 36.85
CA GLY A 449 13.58 -2.83 36.76
C GLY A 449 12.63 -4.05 36.86
N ARG A 450 11.34 -3.82 37.16
CA ARG A 450 10.36 -4.85 37.51
C ARG A 450 10.13 -5.88 36.39
N LEU A 451 10.23 -5.45 35.13
CA LEU A 451 9.95 -6.29 33.96
C LEU A 451 11.21 -6.92 33.35
N ASP A 452 12.40 -6.67 33.90
CA ASP A 452 13.65 -7.23 33.39
C ASP A 452 13.80 -8.73 33.72
N ALA A 453 14.57 -9.44 32.89
CA ALA A 453 14.76 -10.88 33.02
C ALA A 453 15.75 -11.31 34.09
N THR A 454 16.50 -10.36 34.63
CA THR A 454 17.60 -10.59 35.57
C THR A 454 17.16 -10.49 37.03
N GLN A 455 15.91 -10.12 37.29
CA GLN A 455 15.31 -10.19 38.62
C GLN A 455 14.46 -11.47 38.68
N THR A 456 15.07 -12.55 39.17
CA THR A 456 14.38 -13.77 39.61
C THR A 456 14.61 -13.95 41.09
#